data_AF-A0A1B0DHE6-F1
#
_entry.id   AF-A0A1B0DHE6-F1
#
_cell.length_a   1.000
_cell.length_b   1.000
_cell.length_c   1.000
_cell.angle_alpha   90.00
_cell.angle_beta   90.00
_cell.angle_gamma   90.00
#
_symmetry.space_group_name_H-M   'P 1'
#
loop_
_entity.id
_entity.type
_entity.pdbx_description
1 polymer ?
#
loop_
_entity_poly.entity_id
_entity_poly.type
_entity_poly.pdbx_seq_one_letter_code
_entity_poly.pdbx_strand_id
1 'polypeptide(L)'
;LVFVRTSPSVLAAACICAATRGINSPSARLALGDIVRLTRVDPVEVELAVRHIEGIVAKQAAAMQKQHQQIALKNQYAVLPAKCASEVYHGDSGGDFQGVGYY
;
A
#
# COMPACT_ATOMS: atom_id res chain seq x y z
N LEU A 1 17.30 -9.16 -11.85
CA LEU A 1 18.55 -9.92 -11.66
C LEU A 1 19.63 -9.16 -10.87
N VAL A 2 19.33 -8.02 -10.22
CA VAL A 2 20.34 -7.25 -9.47
C VAL A 2 20.93 -8.05 -8.30
N PHE A 3 20.09 -8.80 -7.57
CA PHE A 3 20.51 -9.59 -6.41
C PHE A 3 21.38 -10.82 -6.72
N VAL A 4 21.41 -11.32 -7.97
CA VAL A 4 22.19 -12.53 -8.32
C VAL A 4 23.69 -12.21 -8.45
N ARG A 5 24.04 -10.93 -8.65
CA ARG A 5 25.43 -10.45 -8.76
C ARG A 5 25.96 -9.79 -7.48
N THR A 6 25.10 -9.51 -6.51
CA THR A 6 25.51 -8.88 -5.25
C THR A 6 26.11 -9.92 -4.32
N SER A 7 27.20 -9.59 -3.62
CA SER A 7 27.74 -10.48 -2.60
C SER A 7 26.67 -10.81 -1.54
N PRO A 8 26.51 -12.07 -1.12
CA PRO A 8 25.56 -12.45 -0.09
C PRO A 8 25.73 -11.67 1.21
N SER A 9 26.96 -11.32 1.57
CA SER A 9 27.25 -10.52 2.77
C SER A 9 26.73 -9.09 2.68
N VAL A 10 26.89 -8.43 1.53
CA VAL A 10 26.35 -7.09 1.25
C VAL A 10 24.83 -7.13 1.30
N LEU A 11 24.22 -8.16 0.70
CA LEU A 11 22.77 -8.31 0.69
C LEU A 11 22.21 -8.53 2.11
N ALA A 12 22.85 -9.40 2.90
CA ALA A 12 22.46 -9.63 4.29
C ALA A 12 22.59 -8.36 5.14
N ALA A 13 23.71 -7.65 5.02
CA ALA A 13 23.95 -6.38 5.71
C ALA A 13 22.88 -5.34 5.37
N ALA A 14 22.55 -5.21 4.08
CA ALA A 14 21.55 -4.28 3.60
C ALA A 14 20.14 -4.62 4.12
N CYS A 15 19.76 -5.90 4.14
CA CYS A 15 18.48 -6.33 4.70
C CYS A 15 18.34 -5.99 6.19
N ILE A 16 19.39 -6.22 7.00
CA ILE A 16 19.36 -5.89 8.43
C ILE A 16 19.26 -4.37 8.64
N CYS A 17 20.02 -3.59 7.86
CA CYS A 17 19.94 -2.12 7.91
C CYS A 17 18.55 -1.60 7.50
N ALA A 18 17.97 -2.13 6.43
CA ALA A 18 16.62 -1.77 5.98
C ALA A 18 15.57 -2.12 7.05
N ALA A 19 15.67 -3.31 7.66
CA ALA A 19 14.74 -3.73 8.71
C ALA A 19 14.85 -2.85 9.96
N THR A 20 16.06 -2.57 10.43
CA THR A 20 16.30 -1.72 11.61
C THR A 20 15.80 -0.28 11.41
N ARG A 21 15.90 0.26 10.19
CA ARG A 21 15.28 1.55 9.79
C ARG A 21 13.76 1.46 9.76
N GLY A 22 13.20 0.41 9.17
CA GLY A 22 11.75 0.21 9.05
C GLY A 22 11.04 0.10 10.40
N ILE A 23 11.68 -0.52 11.40
CA ILE A 23 11.15 -0.58 12.78
C ILE A 23 11.46 0.67 13.61
N ASN A 24 12.12 1.67 13.02
CA ASN A 24 12.54 2.92 13.66
C ASN A 24 13.31 2.70 14.99
N SER A 25 14.21 1.72 15.01
CA SER A 25 15.00 1.41 16.20
C SER A 25 15.98 2.56 16.50
N PRO A 26 16.22 2.92 17.78
CA PRO A 26 17.25 3.90 18.13
C PRO A 26 18.65 3.48 17.62
N SER A 27 18.88 2.18 17.45
CA SER A 27 20.13 1.62 16.94
C SER A 27 20.29 1.76 15.42
N ALA A 28 19.26 2.18 14.67
CA ALA A 28 19.31 2.26 13.21
C ALA A 28 20.42 3.19 12.69
N ARG A 29 20.77 4.23 13.46
CA ARG A 29 21.87 5.15 13.13
C ARG A 29 23.25 4.51 13.21
N LEU A 30 23.41 3.49 14.06
CA LEU A 30 24.68 2.81 14.30
C LEU A 30 24.79 1.48 13.54
N ALA A 31 23.65 0.87 13.22
CA ALA A 31 23.56 -0.45 12.59
C ALA A 31 24.44 -0.60 11.34
N LEU A 32 24.44 0.40 10.44
CA LEU A 32 25.29 0.35 9.25
C LEU A 32 26.77 0.26 9.60
N GLY A 33 27.23 1.10 10.54
CA GLY A 33 28.63 1.12 10.96
C GLY A 33 29.06 -0.19 11.61
N ASP A 34 28.24 -0.73 12.52
CA ASP A 34 28.53 -1.97 13.23
C ASP A 34 28.57 -3.17 12.28
N ILE A 35 27.60 -3.25 11.36
CA ILE A 35 27.49 -4.35 10.40
C ILE A 35 28.63 -4.31 9.37
N VAL A 36 28.99 -3.12 8.88
CA VAL A 36 30.11 -2.95 7.96
C VAL A 36 31.43 -3.37 8.62
N ARG A 37 31.64 -3.02 9.89
CA ARG A 37 32.82 -3.47 10.65
C ARG A 37 32.84 -4.99 10.86
N LEU A 38 31.69 -5.60 11.11
CA LEU A 38 31.55 -7.05 11.30
C LEU A 38 31.79 -7.83 10.01
N THR A 39 31.23 -7.37 8.89
CA THR A 39 31.21 -8.10 7.62
C THR A 39 32.33 -7.71 6.67
N ARG A 40 33.05 -6.61 6.96
CA ARG A 40 34.15 -6.05 6.14
C ARG A 40 33.76 -5.76 4.69
N VAL A 41 32.49 -5.46 4.47
CA VAL A 41 31.96 -5.05 3.16
C VAL A 41 32.04 -3.54 3.00
N ASP A 42 31.97 -3.05 1.77
CA ASP A 42 31.99 -1.62 1.52
C ASP A 42 30.68 -0.95 1.99
N PRO A 43 30.74 0.11 2.83
CA PRO A 43 29.54 0.79 3.33
C PRO A 43 28.72 1.44 2.21
N VAL A 44 29.34 1.88 1.11
CA VAL A 44 28.63 2.54 0.01
C VAL A 44 27.80 1.52 -0.77
N GLU A 45 28.36 0.34 -1.04
CA GLU A 45 27.63 -0.76 -1.66
C GLU A 45 26.42 -1.21 -0.82
N VAL A 46 26.61 -1.32 0.51
CA VAL A 46 25.52 -1.67 1.42
C VAL A 46 24.42 -0.62 1.39
N GLU A 47 24.76 0.67 1.51
CA GLU A 47 23.77 1.75 1.52
C GLU A 47 22.98 1.82 0.20
N LEU A 48 23.64 1.58 -0.93
CA LEU A 48 22.97 1.52 -2.24
C LEU A 48 22.00 0.33 -2.32
N ALA A 49 22.39 -0.83 -1.80
CA ALA A 49 21.53 -1.99 -1.69
C ALA A 49 20.34 -1.76 -0.74
N VAL A 50 20.55 -1.09 0.40
CA VAL A 50 19.49 -0.74 1.37
C VAL A 50 18.40 0.07 0.69
N ARG A 51 18.76 1.15 -0.01
CA ARG A 51 17.79 2.01 -0.71
C ARG A 51 17.01 1.25 -1.77
N HIS A 52 17.67 0.33 -2.47
CA HIS A 52 16.99 -0.52 -3.45
C HIS A 52 15.95 -1.44 -2.79
N ILE A 53 16.31 -2.08 -1.67
CA ILE A 53 15.41 -2.93 -0.89
C ILE A 53 14.23 -2.12 -0.36
N GLU A 54 14.48 -0.97 0.25
CA GLU A 54 13.44 -0.05 0.75
C GLU A 54 12.47 0.35 -0.37
N GLY A 55 12.98 0.65 -1.57
CA GLY A 55 12.16 0.96 -2.74
C GLY A 55 11.28 -0.22 -3.21
N ILE A 56 11.78 -1.46 -3.16
CA ILE A 56 10.98 -2.65 -3.47
C ILE A 56 9.90 -2.87 -2.41
N VAL A 57 10.27 -2.78 -1.13
CA VAL A 57 9.36 -2.98 0.00
C VAL A 57 8.25 -1.94 -0.03
N ALA A 58 8.55 -0.67 -0.29
CA ALA A 58 7.54 0.39 -0.42
C ALA A 58 6.54 0.11 -1.56
N LYS A 59 7.01 -0.37 -2.72
CA LYS A 59 6.14 -0.76 -3.84
C LYS A 59 5.24 -1.94 -3.50
N GLN A 60 5.80 -2.96 -2.84
CA GLN A 60 5.07 -4.13 -2.36
C GLN A 60 4.00 -3.73 -1.34
N ALA A 61 4.35 -2.91 -0.35
CA ALA A 61 3.41 -2.41 0.66
C ALA A 61 2.25 -1.63 0.02
N ALA A 62 2.54 -0.75 -0.93
CA ALA A 62 1.52 -0.01 -1.66
C ALA A 62 0.60 -0.94 -2.49
N ALA A 63 1.15 -1.97 -3.12
CA ALA A 63 0.37 -2.97 -3.86
C ALA A 63 -0.55 -3.77 -2.91
N MET A 64 -0.04 -4.20 -1.76
CA MET A 64 -0.82 -4.92 -0.75
C MET A 64 -1.94 -4.06 -0.16
N GLN A 65 -1.71 -2.77 0.08
CA GLN A 65 -2.76 -1.85 0.56
C GLN A 65 -3.90 -1.72 -0.44
N LYS A 66 -3.59 -1.61 -1.74
CA LYS A 66 -4.60 -1.56 -2.81
C LYS A 66 -5.42 -2.85 -2.87
N GLN A 67 -4.78 -4.01 -2.72
CA GLN A 67 -5.50 -5.29 -2.66
C GLN A 67 -6.41 -5.39 -1.43
N HIS A 68 -5.93 -4.99 -0.24
CA HIS A 68 -6.77 -5.00 0.97
C HIS A 68 -7.95 -4.05 0.86
N GLN A 69 -7.78 -2.86 0.28
CA GLN A 69 -8.89 -1.94 0.02
C GLN A 69 -9.90 -2.52 -0.96
N GLN A 70 -9.46 -3.17 -2.04
CA GLN A 70 -10.37 -3.83 -2.99
C GLN A 70 -11.14 -4.99 -2.35
N ILE A 71 -10.50 -5.81 -1.50
CA ILE A 71 -11.17 -6.90 -0.78
C ILE A 71 -12.19 -6.33 0.23
N ALA A 72 -11.81 -5.29 0.98
CA ALA A 72 -12.71 -4.64 1.94
C ALA A 72 -13.94 -4.05 1.25
N LEU A 73 -13.77 -3.36 0.11
CA LEU A 73 -14.88 -2.84 -0.68
C LEU A 73 -15.75 -3.98 -1.25
N LYS A 74 -15.15 -5.05 -1.78
CA LYS A 74 -15.91 -6.19 -2.33
C LYS A 74 -16.75 -6.90 -1.27
N ASN A 75 -16.23 -7.03 -0.04
CA ASN A 75 -16.99 -7.55 1.11
C ASN A 75 -18.09 -6.57 1.56
N GLN A 76 -17.89 -5.26 1.41
CA GLN A 76 -18.92 -4.25 1.71
C GLN A 76 -20.08 -4.29 0.70
N TYR A 77 -19.82 -4.61 -0.57
CA TYR A 77 -20.86 -4.79 -1.59
C TYR A 77 -21.62 -6.12 -1.48
N ALA A 78 -21.05 -7.17 -0.88
CA ALA A 78 -21.75 -8.43 -0.64
C ALA A 78 -22.78 -8.34 0.51
N VAL A 79 -22.71 -7.29 1.35
CA VAL A 79 -23.61 -7.02 2.48
C VAL A 79 -24.25 -5.64 2.34
N LEU A 80 -24.63 -5.25 1.13
CA LEU A 80 -25.68 -4.25 0.96
C LEU A 80 -26.98 -5.00 0.71
N PRO A 81 -27.97 -4.99 1.64
CA PRO A 81 -29.28 -5.55 1.33
C PRO A 81 -29.83 -4.80 0.12
N ALA A 82 -30.18 -5.55 -0.93
CA ALA A 82 -30.63 -5.06 -2.23
C ALA A 82 -31.99 -4.33 -2.22
N LYS A 83 -32.37 -3.68 -1.11
CA LYS A 83 -33.72 -3.15 -0.87
C LYS A 83 -33.86 -1.63 -0.89
N CYS A 84 -32.83 -0.87 -1.28
CA CYS A 84 -32.96 0.60 -1.40
C CYS A 84 -32.94 1.13 -2.85
N ALA A 85 -33.26 0.29 -3.85
CA ALA A 85 -33.30 0.69 -5.26
C ALA A 85 -34.69 0.51 -5.92
N SER A 86 -35.77 0.45 -5.13
CA SER A 86 -37.13 0.26 -5.66
C SER A 86 -38.13 1.28 -5.11
N GLU A 87 -37.76 2.57 -5.05
CA GLU A 87 -38.75 3.65 -4.93
C GLU A 87 -38.30 4.87 -5.75
N VAL A 88 -38.06 4.66 -7.04
CA VAL A 88 -38.17 5.73 -8.05
C VAL A 88 -38.82 5.06 -9.24
N TYR A 89 -39.93 5.61 -9.73
CA TYR A 89 -40.84 5.07 -10.75
C TYR A 89 -41.95 4.15 -10.26
N HIS A 90 -42.86 4.67 -9.41
CA HIS A 90 -44.29 4.39 -9.57
C HIS A 90 -45.11 5.59 -9.07
N GLY A 91 -46.03 6.05 -9.92
CA GLY A 91 -46.87 7.24 -9.74
C GLY A 91 -46.46 8.33 -10.74
N ASP A 92 -47.23 8.69 -11.75
CA ASP A 92 -48.61 8.37 -12.07
C ASP A 92 -48.81 8.74 -13.55
N SER A 93 -49.57 7.94 -14.31
CA SER A 93 -49.93 8.27 -15.69
C SER A 93 -51.45 8.30 -15.78
N GLY A 94 -52.00 9.51 -15.88
CA GLY A 94 -53.30 9.74 -16.53
C GLY A 94 -54.35 10.44 -15.68
N GLY A 95 -54.59 11.71 -16.05
CA GLY A 95 -55.92 12.33 -16.03
C GLY A 95 -56.34 13.03 -14.73
N ASP A 96 -56.24 14.37 -14.68
CA ASP A 96 -57.42 15.21 -14.86
C ASP A 96 -57.11 16.71 -14.76
N PHE A 97 -57.90 17.46 -15.50
CA PHE A 97 -57.75 18.85 -15.87
C PHE A 97 -58.39 19.76 -14.82
N GLN A 98 -57.64 20.65 -14.15
CA GLN A 98 -58.18 21.96 -13.72
C GLN A 98 -57.12 22.94 -13.17
N GLY A 99 -57.07 24.13 -13.76
CA GLY A 99 -56.91 25.36 -12.99
C GLY A 99 -55.54 26.06 -13.00
N VAL A 100 -55.06 26.51 -14.15
CA VAL A 100 -54.05 27.58 -14.21
C VAL A 100 -54.79 28.92 -14.25
N GLY A 101 -54.92 29.56 -13.09
CA GLY A 101 -55.35 30.96 -12.99
C GLY A 101 -54.17 31.88 -13.27
N TYR A 102 -54.36 32.81 -14.20
CA TYR A 102 -53.40 33.86 -14.57
C TYR A 102 -53.54 35.10 -13.67
N TYR A 103 -52.45 35.87 -13.62
CA TYR A 103 -52.17 37.20 -13.02
C TYR A 103 -51.39 37.19 -11.70
#